data_AF-X0RRU1-F1
#
_entry.id   AF-X0RRU1-F1
#
_cell.length_a   1.000
_cell.length_b   1.000
_cell.length_c   1.000
_cell.angle_alpha   90.00
_cell.angle_beta   90.00
_cell.angle_gamma   90.00
#
_symmetry.space_group_name_H-M   'P 1'
#
loop_
_entity.id
_entity.type
_entity.pdbx_description
1 polymer ?
#
loop_
_entity_poly.entity_id
_entity_poly.type
_entity_poly.pdbx_seq_one_letter_code
_entity_poly.pdbx_strand_id
1 'polypeptide(L)'
;MILWWYKPYVLSAVFSAAFIAHIEASYDDETIKNELCQVVPIPNHDTDFLVGLVKQMQNQMRWSKEPALREWMINNRLDGFTKLVRASEDTPPEELAILKRLKEAGPKAAANMPKLMGEIMQITAARQAKTANA
;
A
#
# COMPACT_ATOMS: atom_id res chain seq x y z
N MET A 1 4.75 -24.24 12.13
CA MET A 1 3.89 -24.51 10.97
C MET A 1 3.85 -23.26 10.12
N ILE A 2 4.61 -23.24 9.02
CA ILE A 2 4.89 -22.07 8.19
C ILE A 2 3.84 -22.05 7.07
N LEU A 3 2.92 -21.08 7.12
CA LEU A 3 2.00 -20.75 6.01
C LEU A 3 1.88 -19.22 5.91
N TRP A 4 2.94 -18.55 5.46
CA TRP A 4 2.96 -17.09 5.23
C TRP A 4 3.70 -16.73 3.93
N TRP A 5 3.44 -17.45 2.84
CA TRP A 5 4.18 -17.28 1.57
C TRP A 5 3.32 -17.12 0.31
N TYR A 6 2.10 -16.57 0.40
CA TYR A 6 1.28 -16.41 -0.81
C TYR A 6 0.42 -15.15 -0.96
N LYS A 7 0.80 -14.00 -0.37
CA LYS A 7 0.16 -12.72 -0.76
C LYS A 7 1.21 -11.63 -1.02
N PRO A 8 1.66 -11.44 -2.28
CA PRO A 8 2.77 -10.56 -2.62
C PRO A 8 2.46 -9.05 -2.62
N TYR A 9 1.50 -8.59 -1.80
CA TYR A 9 0.96 -7.22 -1.93
C TYR A 9 0.89 -6.43 -0.62
N VAL A 10 1.37 -6.99 0.49
CA VAL A 10 1.51 -6.26 1.75
C VAL A 10 3.00 -6.14 2.02
N LEU A 11 3.46 -4.90 2.25
CA LEU A 11 4.81 -4.61 2.71
C LEU A 11 5.23 -5.64 3.77
N SER A 12 6.41 -6.22 3.60
CA SER A 12 6.90 -7.25 4.53
C SER A 12 6.88 -6.73 5.97
N ALA A 13 6.53 -7.59 6.93
CA ALA A 13 6.45 -7.20 8.35
C ALA A 13 7.74 -6.54 8.86
N VAL A 14 8.90 -6.94 8.32
CA VAL A 14 10.19 -6.34 8.67
C VAL A 14 10.37 -4.92 8.13
N PHE A 15 9.84 -4.62 6.94
CA PHE A 15 9.87 -3.25 6.42
C PHE A 15 8.94 -2.36 7.25
N SER A 16 7.73 -2.83 7.55
CA SER A 16 6.77 -2.08 8.36
C SER A 16 7.34 -1.75 9.75
N ALA A 17 8.02 -2.70 10.40
CA ALA A 17 8.67 -2.47 11.68
C ALA A 17 9.80 -1.42 11.58
N ALA A 18 10.66 -1.53 10.57
CA ALA A 18 11.73 -0.56 10.34
C ALA A 18 11.18 0.84 9.99
N PHE A 19 10.09 0.90 9.24
CA PHE A 19 9.40 2.13 8.88
C PHE A 19 8.85 2.83 10.13
N ILE A 20 8.10 2.12 10.97
CA ILE A 20 7.56 2.68 12.22
C ILE A 20 8.71 3.16 13.12
N ALA A 21 9.76 2.35 13.31
CA ALA A 21 10.91 2.75 14.11
C ALA A 21 11.60 4.03 13.58
N HIS A 22 11.70 4.19 12.26
CA HIS A 22 12.24 5.40 11.64
C HIS A 22 11.33 6.62 11.89
N ILE A 23 10.01 6.45 11.76
CA ILE A 23 9.04 7.52 12.05
C ILE A 23 9.12 7.95 13.52
N GLU A 24 9.13 6.99 14.45
CA GLU A 24 9.26 7.26 15.89
C GLU A 24 10.55 8.02 16.25
N ALA A 25 11.64 7.76 15.53
CA ALA A 25 12.93 8.41 15.77
C ALA A 25 13.07 9.78 15.08
N SER A 26 12.25 10.09 14.08
CA SER A 26 12.44 11.26 13.19
C SER A 26 11.38 12.34 13.34
N TYR A 27 10.26 12.04 13.99
CA TYR A 27 9.13 12.95 14.15
C TYR A 27 8.74 13.06 15.63
N ASP A 28 8.50 14.28 16.11
CA ASP A 28 8.08 14.51 17.51
C ASP A 28 6.56 14.57 17.69
N ASP A 29 5.81 14.92 16.63
CA ASP A 29 4.35 15.08 16.68
C ASP A 29 3.63 13.74 16.46
N GLU A 30 2.96 13.26 17.50
CA GLU A 30 2.14 12.04 17.49
C GLU A 30 1.03 12.06 16.42
N THR A 31 0.48 13.22 16.10
CA THR A 31 -0.53 13.36 15.02
C THR A 31 0.09 12.98 13.69
N ILE A 32 1.29 13.51 13.40
CA ILE A 32 2.01 13.23 12.15
C ILE A 32 2.43 11.76 12.09
N LYS A 33 2.94 11.18 13.19
CA LYS A 33 3.28 9.75 13.25
C LYS A 33 2.07 8.88 12.91
N ASN A 34 0.93 9.16 13.53
CA ASN A 34 -0.31 8.41 13.29
C ASN A 34 -0.81 8.55 11.85
N GLU A 35 -0.70 9.74 11.25
CA GLU A 35 -1.02 9.95 9.83
C GLU A 35 -0.11 9.15 8.89
N LEU A 36 1.18 9.04 9.21
CA LEU A 36 2.16 8.31 8.40
C LEU A 36 2.04 6.79 8.57
N CYS A 37 1.58 6.31 9.73
CA CYS A 37 1.52 4.89 10.12
C CYS A 37 0.09 4.33 10.17
N GLN A 38 -0.80 4.81 9.30
CA GLN A 38 -2.17 4.30 9.21
C GLN A 38 -2.22 2.79 8.92
N VAL A 39 -3.09 2.08 9.63
CA VAL A 39 -3.20 0.62 9.56
C VAL A 39 -3.81 0.16 8.24
N VAL A 40 -3.17 -0.82 7.62
CA VAL A 40 -3.72 -1.58 6.49
C VAL A 40 -4.36 -2.85 7.06
N PRO A 41 -5.68 -3.04 6.90
CA PRO A 41 -6.36 -4.18 7.47
C PRO A 41 -5.87 -5.48 6.85
N ILE A 42 -5.73 -6.51 7.68
CA ILE A 42 -5.42 -7.87 7.22
C ILE A 42 -6.66 -8.44 6.53
N PRO A 43 -6.53 -8.95 5.30
CA PRO A 43 -7.68 -9.46 4.56
C PRO A 43 -8.13 -10.82 5.12
N ASN A 44 -9.40 -10.92 5.52
CA ASN A 44 -10.06 -12.15 5.94
C ASN A 44 -10.89 -12.77 4.80
N HIS A 45 -11.27 -11.96 3.82
CA HIS A 45 -11.97 -12.34 2.60
C HIS A 45 -11.21 -11.88 1.35
N ASP A 46 -11.59 -12.44 0.21
CA ASP A 46 -11.08 -12.06 -1.11
C ASP A 46 -11.29 -10.57 -1.43
N THR A 47 -12.46 -10.03 -1.06
CA THR A 47 -12.83 -8.62 -1.24
C THR A 47 -12.00 -7.64 -0.40
N ASP A 48 -11.44 -8.10 0.73
CA ASP A 48 -10.71 -7.24 1.66
C ASP A 48 -9.36 -6.79 1.08
N PHE A 49 -8.88 -7.49 0.05
CA PHE A 49 -7.70 -7.08 -0.71
C PHE A 49 -7.86 -5.65 -1.24
N LEU A 50 -9.03 -5.31 -1.78
CA LEU A 50 -9.30 -3.98 -2.34
C LEU A 50 -9.39 -2.91 -1.24
N VAL A 51 -9.91 -3.27 -0.06
CA VAL A 51 -9.92 -2.38 1.11
C VAL A 51 -8.49 -2.08 1.56
N GLY A 52 -7.65 -3.12 1.67
CA GLY A 52 -6.24 -2.97 2.00
C GLY A 52 -5.47 -2.15 0.96
N LEU A 53 -5.77 -2.36 -0.33
CA LEU A 53 -5.16 -1.62 -1.43
C LEU A 53 -5.49 -0.12 -1.35
N VAL A 54 -6.74 0.26 -1.07
CA VAL A 54 -7.13 1.67 -0.87
C VAL A 54 -6.31 2.30 0.25
N LYS A 55 -6.18 1.61 1.39
CA LYS A 55 -5.41 2.10 2.54
C LYS A 55 -3.94 2.25 2.21
N GLN A 56 -3.34 1.27 1.53
CA GLN A 56 -1.97 1.36 1.03
C GLN A 56 -1.78 2.55 0.07
N MET A 57 -2.72 2.82 -0.82
CA MET A 57 -2.65 3.97 -1.72
C MET A 57 -2.73 5.31 -0.96
N GLN A 58 -3.60 5.41 0.04
CA GLN A 58 -3.70 6.59 0.91
C GLN A 58 -2.38 6.85 1.66
N ASN A 59 -1.78 5.81 2.21
CA ASN A 59 -0.49 5.89 2.90
C ASN A 59 0.61 6.37 1.95
N GLN A 60 0.74 5.73 0.77
CA GLN A 60 1.71 6.14 -0.25
C GLN A 60 1.52 7.59 -0.69
N MET A 61 0.29 8.07 -0.85
CA MET A 61 0.00 9.47 -1.15
C MET A 61 0.44 10.41 -0.02
N ARG A 62 0.22 10.05 1.25
CA ARG A 62 0.71 10.84 2.39
C ARG A 62 2.24 10.88 2.43
N TRP A 63 2.90 9.73 2.24
CA TRP A 63 4.37 9.64 2.21
C TRP A 63 4.96 10.41 1.02
N SER A 64 4.23 10.49 -0.09
CA SER A 64 4.67 11.23 -1.28
C SER A 64 4.96 12.71 -1.02
N LYS A 65 4.36 13.26 0.05
CA LYS A 65 4.48 14.66 0.50
C LYS A 65 5.65 14.89 1.47
N GLU A 66 6.41 13.84 1.83
CA GLU A 66 7.51 13.88 2.80
C GLU A 66 8.85 13.59 2.09
N PRO A 67 9.60 14.60 1.64
CA PRO A 67 10.83 14.37 0.87
C PRO A 67 11.88 13.56 1.62
N ALA A 68 12.11 13.86 2.91
CA ALA A 68 13.08 13.16 3.75
C ALA A 68 12.72 11.67 3.93
N LEU A 69 11.43 11.39 4.17
CA LEU A 69 10.94 10.02 4.27
C LEU A 69 11.12 9.25 2.96
N ARG A 70 10.85 9.89 1.81
CA ARG A 70 11.05 9.27 0.50
C ARG A 70 12.51 8.93 0.24
N GLU A 71 13.42 9.84 0.59
CA GLU A 71 14.85 9.60 0.47
C GLU A 71 15.31 8.43 1.34
N TRP A 72 14.82 8.36 2.58
CA TRP A 72 15.08 7.22 3.45
C TRP A 72 14.55 5.91 2.86
N MET A 73 13.31 5.88 2.36
CA MET A 73 12.71 4.68 1.73
C MET A 73 13.51 4.20 0.52
N ILE A 74 13.97 5.10 -0.35
CA ILE A 74 14.79 4.75 -1.54
C ILE A 74 16.10 4.05 -1.13
N ASN A 75 16.68 4.44 -0.01
CA ASN A 75 17.93 3.91 0.50
C ASN A 75 17.74 2.70 1.45
N ASN A 76 16.50 2.37 1.81
CA ASN A 76 16.21 1.27 2.70
C ASN A 76 16.22 -0.07 1.93
N ARG A 77 17.16 -0.95 2.25
CA ARG A 77 17.28 -2.29 1.64
C ARG A 77 16.04 -3.18 1.80
N LEU A 78 15.16 -2.89 2.78
CA LEU A 78 13.93 -3.62 3.02
C LEU A 78 12.78 -3.14 2.11
N ASP A 79 12.95 -2.01 1.42
CA ASP A 79 12.04 -1.49 0.40
C ASP A 79 12.57 -1.80 -1.01
N GLY A 80 12.25 -2.99 -1.49
CA GLY A 80 12.63 -3.38 -2.85
C GLY A 80 11.83 -2.68 -3.94
N PHE A 81 10.69 -2.07 -3.61
CA PHE A 81 9.75 -1.57 -4.61
C PHE A 81 10.01 -0.12 -4.98
N THR A 82 10.20 0.76 -4.00
CA THR A 82 10.36 2.21 -4.24
C THR A 82 11.55 2.51 -5.14
N LYS A 83 12.66 1.77 -4.98
CA LYS A 83 13.83 1.88 -5.87
C LYS A 83 13.57 1.30 -7.26
N LEU A 84 12.86 0.18 -7.35
CA LEU A 84 12.58 -0.52 -8.61
C LEU A 84 11.70 0.30 -9.55
N VAL A 85 10.71 1.03 -9.02
CA VAL A 85 9.79 1.83 -9.84
C VAL A 85 10.37 3.19 -10.28
N ARG A 86 11.64 3.47 -9.97
CA ARG A 86 12.34 4.67 -10.37
C ARG A 86 13.21 4.38 -11.60
N ALA A 87 12.86 4.97 -12.72
CA ALA A 87 13.70 4.94 -13.91
C ALA A 87 15.05 5.64 -13.64
N SER A 88 16.10 5.08 -14.24
CA SER A 88 17.46 5.60 -14.28
C SER A 88 17.94 5.69 -15.73
N GLU A 89 19.11 6.27 -15.96
CA GLU A 89 19.71 6.35 -17.31
C GLU A 89 19.99 4.95 -17.89
N ASP A 90 20.27 3.97 -17.03
CA ASP A 90 20.57 2.59 -17.41
C ASP A 90 19.32 1.70 -17.54
N THR A 91 18.11 2.23 -17.32
CA THR A 91 16.89 1.43 -17.35
C THR A 91 16.56 1.00 -18.79
N PRO A 92 16.48 -0.31 -19.10
CA PRO A 92 16.21 -0.80 -20.44
C PRO A 92 14.88 -0.30 -21.03
N PRO A 93 14.77 -0.12 -22.37
CA PRO A 93 13.56 0.37 -23.02
C PRO A 93 12.28 -0.42 -22.69
N GLU A 94 12.39 -1.75 -22.55
CA GLU A 94 11.29 -2.64 -22.18
C GLU A 94 10.79 -2.39 -20.75
N GLU A 95 11.68 -2.12 -19.81
CA GLU A 95 11.33 -1.77 -18.43
C GLU A 95 10.71 -0.37 -18.37
N LEU A 96 11.26 0.60 -19.12
CA LEU A 96 10.69 1.93 -19.27
C LEU A 96 9.25 1.88 -19.80
N ALA A 97 8.97 0.98 -20.76
CA ALA A 97 7.62 0.77 -21.28
C ALA A 97 6.66 0.25 -20.20
N ILE A 98 7.12 -0.64 -19.31
CA ILE A 98 6.33 -1.13 -18.17
C ILE A 98 6.07 0.01 -17.17
N LEU A 99 7.10 0.77 -16.80
CA LEU A 99 6.97 1.91 -15.87
C LEU A 99 5.99 2.96 -16.43
N LYS A 100 6.04 3.22 -17.73
CA LYS A 100 5.08 4.11 -18.41
C LYS A 100 3.64 3.59 -18.29
N ARG A 101 3.41 2.31 -18.56
CA ARG A 101 2.08 1.68 -18.41
C ARG A 101 1.56 1.75 -16.98
N LEU A 102 2.42 1.52 -15.98
CA LEU A 102 2.07 1.64 -14.57
C LEU A 102 1.67 3.08 -14.23
N LYS A 103 2.47 4.06 -14.68
CA LYS A 103 2.19 5.49 -14.48
C LYS A 103 0.86 5.91 -15.10
N GLU A 104 0.52 5.40 -16.29
CA GLU A 104 -0.75 5.67 -16.98
C GLU A 104 -1.95 4.97 -16.34
N ALA A 105 -1.75 3.79 -15.74
CA ALA A 105 -2.80 3.01 -15.09
C ALA A 105 -3.16 3.56 -13.70
N GLY A 106 -2.21 4.12 -12.96
CA GLY A 106 -2.40 4.61 -11.59
C GLY A 106 -3.61 5.53 -11.41
N PRO A 107 -3.73 6.63 -12.18
CA PRO A 107 -4.89 7.54 -12.08
C PRO A 107 -6.22 6.85 -12.43
N LYS A 108 -6.23 5.93 -13.41
CA LYS A 108 -7.42 5.18 -13.81
C LYS A 108 -7.89 4.24 -12.70
N ALA A 109 -6.94 3.58 -12.03
CA ALA A 109 -7.23 2.73 -10.88
C ALA A 109 -7.80 3.56 -9.71
N ALA A 110 -7.19 4.71 -9.41
CA ALA A 110 -7.68 5.62 -8.38
C ALA A 110 -9.11 6.13 -8.67
N ALA A 111 -9.41 6.48 -9.92
CA ALA A 111 -10.74 6.92 -10.33
C ALA A 111 -11.81 5.81 -10.25
N ASN A 112 -11.44 4.55 -10.50
CA ASN A 112 -12.36 3.41 -10.41
C ASN A 112 -12.57 2.91 -8.97
N MET A 113 -11.69 3.33 -8.04
CA MET A 113 -11.66 2.84 -6.66
C MET A 113 -12.97 3.09 -5.88
N PRO A 114 -13.63 4.28 -5.94
CA PRO A 114 -14.88 4.51 -5.22
C PRO A 114 -16.01 3.58 -5.65
N LYS A 115 -16.09 3.27 -6.95
CA LYS A 115 -17.07 2.32 -7.50
C LYS A 115 -16.89 0.94 -6.88
N LEU A 116 -15.67 0.40 -6.92
CA LEU A 116 -15.35 -0.92 -6.35
C LEU A 116 -15.63 -0.97 -4.84
N MET A 117 -15.33 0.11 -4.12
CA MET A 117 -15.64 0.20 -2.69
C MET A 117 -17.14 0.14 -2.42
N GLY A 118 -17.97 0.80 -3.25
CA GLY A 118 -19.42 0.68 -3.17
C GLY A 118 -19.90 -0.76 -3.35
N GLU A 119 -19.36 -1.49 -4.35
CA GLU A 119 -19.69 -2.90 -4.58
C GLU A 119 -19.29 -3.80 -3.39
N ILE A 120 -18.09 -3.59 -2.82
CA ILE A 120 -17.62 -4.32 -1.64
C ILE A 120 -18.51 -4.09 -0.42
N MET A 121 -18.99 -2.86 -0.21
CA MET A 121 -19.90 -2.55 0.90
C MET A 121 -21.20 -3.36 0.79
N GLN A 122 -21.77 -3.47 -0.41
CA GLN A 122 -22.98 -4.28 -0.64
C GLN A 122 -22.71 -5.77 -0.39
N ILE A 123 -21.59 -6.29 -0.88
CA ILE A 123 -21.19 -7.69 -0.67
C ILE A 123 -21.00 -7.98 0.84
N THR A 124 -20.36 -7.08 1.56
CA THR A 124 -20.10 -7.22 3.00
C THR A 124 -21.40 -7.21 3.79
N ALA A 125 -22.32 -6.29 3.48
CA ALA A 125 -23.63 -6.23 4.12
C ALA A 125 -24.45 -7.51 3.88
N ALA A 126 -24.45 -8.04 2.65
CA ALA A 126 -25.13 -9.29 2.32
C ALA A 126 -24.55 -10.49 3.09
N ARG A 127 -23.22 -10.56 3.28
CA ARG A 127 -22.57 -11.59 4.09
C ARG A 127 -22.98 -11.50 5.56
N GLN A 128 -22.94 -10.31 6.14
CA GLN A 128 -23.33 -10.09 7.54
C GLN A 128 -24.79 -10.48 7.81
N ALA A 129 -25.70 -10.11 6.90
CA ALA A 129 -27.10 -10.50 6.99
C ALA A 129 -27.29 -12.02 6.95
N LYS A 130 -26.49 -12.74 6.15
CA LYS A 130 -26.53 -14.20 6.08
C LYS A 130 -26.03 -14.86 7.36
N THR A 131 -24.95 -14.33 7.96
CA THR A 131 -24.40 -14.85 9.22
C THR A 131 -25.30 -14.56 10.43
N ALA A 132 -26.02 -13.43 10.43
CA ALA A 132 -26.94 -13.08 11.53
C ALA A 132 -28.23 -13.93 11.54
N ASN A 133 -28.57 -14.54 10.40
CA ASN A 133 -29.77 -15.38 10.23
C ASN A 133 -29.47 -16.89 10.30
N ALA A 134 -28.24 -17.28 10.64
CA ALA A 134 -27.77 -18.66 10.76
C ALA A 134 -27.48 -18.99 12.23
#